data_AF-A0A3D5WK68-F1
#
_entry.id   AF-A0A3D5WK68-F1
#
_cell.length_a   1.000
_cell.length_b   1.000
_cell.length_c   1.000
_cell.angle_alpha   90.00
_cell.angle_beta   90.00
_cell.angle_gamma   90.00
#
_symmetry.space_group_name_H-M   'P 1'
#
loop_
_entity.id
_entity.type
_entity.pdbx_description
1 polymer ?
#
loop_
_entity_poly.entity_id
_entity_poly.type
_entity_poly.pdbx_seq_one_letter_code
_entity_poly.pdbx_strand_id
1 'polypeptide(L)'
;HNMLVDLGRNDLGKVSKYGSVEVEDYMAVLQYSHVMHIGSTVRGEIRDDKDSLDAVDAVLPAGTLSGAPKIRAMEIINELENNKRGIYGGAIG
;
A
#
# COMPACT_ATOMS: atom_id res chain seq x y z
N HIS A 1 8.66 -4.00 -7.89
CA HIS A 1 9.04 -3.57 -6.52
C HIS A 1 9.03 -2.05 -6.38
N ASN A 2 9.98 -1.33 -6.98
CA ASN A 2 10.11 0.15 -6.83
C ASN A 2 8.81 0.92 -7.06
N MET A 3 8.08 0.56 -8.12
CA MET A 3 6.77 1.15 -8.44
C MET A 3 5.77 1.05 -7.27
N LEU A 4 5.78 -0.04 -6.50
CA LEU A 4 4.91 -0.22 -5.34
C LEU A 4 5.42 0.52 -4.11
N VAL A 5 6.74 0.68 -3.96
CA VAL A 5 7.34 1.53 -2.92
C VAL A 5 6.95 2.98 -3.16
N ASP A 6 7.04 3.46 -4.40
CA ASP A 6 6.62 4.82 -4.76
C ASP A 6 5.11 5.01 -4.61
N LEU A 7 4.30 4.00 -4.96
CA LEU A 7 2.86 4.03 -4.68
C LEU A 7 2.59 4.15 -3.16
N GLY A 8 3.29 3.38 -2.33
CA GLY A 8 3.19 3.47 -0.87
C GLY A 8 3.59 4.83 -0.32
N ARG A 9 4.66 5.44 -0.85
CA ARG A 9 5.07 6.82 -0.51
C ARG A 9 3.98 7.84 -0.88
N ASN A 10 3.40 7.70 -2.07
CA ASN A 10 2.32 8.58 -2.53
C ASN A 10 1.05 8.44 -1.69
N ASP A 11 0.70 7.23 -1.28
CA ASP A 11 -0.48 6.99 -0.44
C ASP A 11 -0.28 7.53 0.98
N LEU A 12 0.85 7.23 1.63
CA LEU A 12 1.18 7.79 2.94
C LEU A 12 1.33 9.32 2.91
N GLY A 13 1.85 9.88 1.81
CA GLY A 13 2.01 11.33 1.65
C GLY A 13 0.71 12.12 1.73
N LYS A 14 -0.45 11.51 1.44
CA LYS A 14 -1.77 12.17 1.55
C LYS A 14 -2.17 12.50 2.99
N VAL A 15 -1.68 11.71 3.95
CA VAL A 15 -2.08 11.76 5.37
C VAL A 15 -0.93 12.05 6.32
N SER A 16 0.31 12.11 5.81
CA SER A 16 1.52 12.35 6.62
C SER A 16 1.93 13.83 6.65
N LYS A 17 2.62 14.24 7.71
CA LYS A 17 3.24 15.56 7.84
C LYS A 17 4.24 15.78 6.71
N TYR A 18 4.32 17.01 6.21
CA TYR A 18 5.22 17.36 5.12
C TYR A 18 6.68 17.00 5.48
N GLY A 19 7.36 16.27 4.60
CA GLY A 19 8.74 15.85 4.79
C GLY A 19 8.95 14.65 5.73
N SER A 20 7.89 14.09 6.33
CA SER A 20 8.01 12.94 7.24
C SER A 20 8.02 11.57 6.55
N VAL A 21 7.61 11.50 5.27
CA VAL A 21 7.52 10.22 4.55
C VAL A 21 8.91 9.78 4.08
N GLU A 22 9.36 8.64 4.58
CA GLU A 22 10.66 8.05 4.27
C GLU A 22 10.57 6.54 4.01
N VAL A 23 11.58 6.02 3.30
CA VAL A 23 11.76 4.58 3.12
C VAL A 23 12.77 4.13 4.18
N GLU A 24 12.28 3.53 5.26
CA GLU A 24 13.08 3.10 6.41
C GLU A 24 13.95 1.89 6.06
N ASP A 25 13.35 0.88 5.43
CA ASP A 25 14.04 -0.30 4.91
C ASP A 25 13.79 -0.42 3.40
N TYR A 26 14.85 -0.62 2.62
CA TYR A 26 14.74 -0.77 1.16
C TYR A 26 15.29 -2.11 0.69
N MET A 27 14.46 -2.85 -0.04
CA MET A 27 14.74 -4.18 -0.60
C MET A 27 15.38 -5.16 0.39
N ALA A 28 14.94 -5.13 1.66
CA ALA A 28 15.41 -6.03 2.71
C ALA A 28 14.92 -7.46 2.45
N VAL A 29 15.77 -8.46 2.74
CA VAL A 29 15.39 -9.87 2.64
C VAL A 29 14.70 -10.30 3.94
N LEU A 30 13.40 -10.57 3.85
CA LEU A 30 12.57 -11.08 4.94
C LEU A 30 12.50 -12.61 4.85
N GLN A 31 13.01 -13.31 5.86
CA GLN A 31 13.04 -14.77 5.91
C GLN A 31 11.86 -15.30 6.71
N TYR A 32 11.08 -16.18 6.10
CA TYR A 32 10.01 -16.94 6.74
C TYR A 32 10.31 -18.44 6.66
N SER A 33 9.48 -19.26 7.30
CA SER A 33 9.72 -20.70 7.43
C SER A 33 9.87 -21.46 6.10
N HIS A 34 9.23 -20.99 5.03
CA HIS A 34 9.21 -21.69 3.74
C HIS A 34 9.53 -20.81 2.53
N VAL A 35 9.61 -19.49 2.71
CA VAL A 35 9.82 -18.52 1.63
C VAL A 35 10.62 -17.32 2.12
N MET A 36 11.23 -16.61 1.18
CA MET A 36 11.85 -15.31 1.42
C MET A 36 11.12 -14.25 0.60
N HIS A 37 10.92 -13.07 1.17
CA HIS A 37 10.38 -11.90 0.47
C HIS A 37 11.42 -10.80 0.41
N ILE A 38 11.46 -10.07 -0.70
CA ILE A 38 12.12 -8.77 -0.75
C ILE A 38 11.08 -7.73 -0.30
N GLY A 39 11.26 -7.20 0.90
CA GLY A 39 10.37 -6.23 1.53
C GLY A 39 10.96 -4.81 1.52
N SER A 40 10.09 -3.81 1.68
CA SER A 40 10.52 -2.44 1.97
C SER A 40 9.52 -1.81 2.91
N THR A 41 10.04 -1.01 3.85
CA THR A 41 9.26 -0.31 4.86
C THR A 41 9.16 1.15 4.47
N VAL A 42 7.95 1.67 4.32
CA VAL A 42 7.69 3.10 4.14
C VAL A 42 6.96 3.60 5.36
N ARG A 43 7.44 4.70 5.95
CA ARG A 43 6.92 5.28 7.19
C ARG A 43 6.67 6.76 7.00
N GLY A 44 5.69 7.29 7.72
CA GLY A 44 5.42 8.72 7.84
C GLY A 44 4.85 9.05 9.20
N GLU A 45 4.90 10.33 9.60
CA GLU A 45 4.22 10.81 10.79
C GLU A 45 2.84 11.34 10.38
N ILE A 46 1.77 10.82 10.96
CA ILE A 46 0.41 11.26 10.62
C ILE A 46 0.23 12.75 10.95
N ARG A 47 -0.51 13.48 10.11
CA ARG A 47 -0.84 14.89 10.37
C ARG A 47 -1.73 15.03 11.60
N ASP A 48 -1.63 16.17 12.27
CA ASP A 48 -2.37 16.43 13.50
C ASP A 48 -3.90 16.56 13.27
N ASP A 49 -4.33 16.75 12.03
CA ASP A 49 -5.74 16.80 11.60
C ASP A 49 -6.27 15.47 11.04
N LYS A 50 -5.53 14.37 11.25
CA LYS A 50 -5.84 13.04 10.70
C LYS A 50 -5.78 11.97 11.78
N ASP A 51 -6.56 10.91 11.59
CA ASP A 51 -6.61 9.76 12.49
C ASP A 51 -6.25 8.43 11.83
N SER A 52 -6.30 7.34 12.59
CA SER A 52 -5.96 6.01 12.09
C SER A 52 -6.90 5.53 10.97
N LEU A 53 -8.16 5.97 10.93
CA LEU A 53 -9.10 5.59 9.87
C LEU A 53 -8.76 6.32 8.57
N ASP A 54 -8.36 7.60 8.63
CA ASP A 54 -7.83 8.31 7.47
C ASP A 54 -6.61 7.59 6.88
N ALA A 55 -5.72 7.06 7.74
CA ALA A 55 -4.55 6.33 7.30
C ALA A 55 -4.92 5.03 6.56
N VAL A 56 -5.91 4.29 7.06
CA VAL A 56 -6.42 3.07 6.42
C VAL A 56 -7.06 3.38 5.07
N ASP A 57 -7.89 4.42 4.98
CA ASP A 57 -8.56 4.83 3.74
C ASP A 57 -7.55 5.28 2.67
N ALA A 58 -6.48 5.97 3.07
CA ALA A 58 -5.45 6.45 2.14
C ALA A 58 -4.66 5.32 1.46
N VAL A 59 -4.41 4.21 2.17
CA VAL A 59 -3.56 3.10 1.68
C VAL A 59 -4.35 2.00 0.98
N LEU A 60 -5.63 1.82 1.29
CA LEU A 60 -6.44 0.75 0.72
C LEU A 60 -7.05 1.11 -0.64
N PRO A 61 -7.32 0.10 -1.50
CA PRO A 61 -6.79 -1.25 -1.42
C PRO A 61 -5.28 -1.28 -1.68
N ALA A 62 -4.60 -2.29 -1.14
CA ALA A 62 -3.16 -2.41 -1.22
C ALA A 62 -2.66 -2.46 -2.68
N GLY A 63 -1.58 -1.74 -2.97
CA GLY A 63 -0.95 -1.73 -4.29
C GLY A 63 -0.50 -3.11 -4.78
N THR A 64 -0.11 -3.99 -3.85
CA THR A 64 0.30 -5.37 -4.14
C THR A 64 -0.83 -6.25 -4.67
N LEU A 65 -2.09 -5.91 -4.37
CA LEU A 65 -3.27 -6.67 -4.81
C LEU A 65 -4.12 -5.92 -5.84
N SER A 66 -3.76 -4.69 -6.19
CA SER A 66 -4.42 -3.89 -7.23
C SER A 66 -3.49 -3.68 -8.42
N GLY A 67 -2.44 -2.87 -8.24
CA GLY A 67 -1.47 -2.51 -9.26
C GLY A 67 -1.20 -1.00 -9.27
N ALA A 68 -0.50 -0.52 -10.29
CA ALA A 68 -0.19 0.89 -10.47
C ALA A 68 -0.30 1.29 -11.95
N PRO A 69 -0.97 2.41 -12.29
CA PRO A 69 -1.75 3.29 -11.41
C PRO A 69 -2.97 2.61 -10.77
N LYS A 70 -3.22 2.85 -9.47
CA LYS A 70 -4.16 2.07 -8.64
C LYS A 70 -5.57 1.99 -9.24
N ILE A 71 -6.15 3.13 -9.62
CA ILE A 71 -7.52 3.21 -10.16
C ILE A 71 -7.64 2.42 -11.46
N ARG A 72 -6.74 2.66 -12.43
CA ARG A 72 -6.79 1.98 -13.72
C ARG A 72 -6.56 0.47 -13.60
N ALA A 73 -5.67 0.05 -12.69
CA ALA A 73 -5.46 -1.37 -12.43
C ALA A 73 -6.71 -2.05 -11.87
N MET A 74 -7.43 -1.39 -10.96
CA MET A 74 -8.69 -1.91 -10.42
C MET A 74 -9.80 -2.00 -11.47
N GLU A 75 -9.90 -1.03 -12.39
CA GLU A 75 -10.85 -1.08 -13.50
C GLU A 75 -10.62 -2.32 -14.37
N ILE A 76 -9.36 -2.57 -14.76
CA ILE A 76 -8.97 -3.74 -15.56
C ILE A 76 -9.25 -5.04 -14.79
N ILE A 77 -8.92 -5.11 -13.50
CA ILE A 77 -9.24 -6.26 -12.65
C ILE A 77 -10.75 -6.54 -12.66
N ASN A 78 -11.57 -5.49 -12.50
CA ASN A 78 -13.02 -5.63 -12.49
C ASN A 78 -13.57 -6.10 -13.85
N GLU A 79 -13.01 -5.60 -14.96
CA GLU A 79 -13.34 -6.04 -16.32
C GLU A 79 -13.00 -7.53 -16.54
N LEU A 80 -11.87 -8.00 -16.02
CA LEU A 80 -11.37 -9.36 -16.24
C LEU A 80 -11.98 -10.40 -15.30
N GLU A 81 -12.15 -10.09 -14.02
CA GLU A 81 -12.65 -11.05 -13.03
C GLU A 81 -14.17 -11.18 -13.07
N ASN A 82 -14.87 -10.14 -13.52
CA ASN A 82 -16.34 -10.09 -13.64
C ASN A 82 -17.09 -10.61 -12.39
N ASN A 83 -16.47 -10.47 -11.22
CA ASN A 83 -17.00 -10.85 -9.92
C ASN A 83 -16.37 -9.99 -8.82
N LYS A 84 -17.10 -9.81 -7.72
CA LYS A 84 -16.58 -9.10 -6.56
C LYS A 84 -15.57 -9.97 -5.82
N ARG A 85 -14.44 -9.37 -5.43
CA ARG A 85 -13.42 -10.04 -4.61
C ARG A 85 -13.84 -10.30 -3.15
N GLY A 86 -14.89 -9.63 -2.68
CA GLY A 86 -15.33 -9.75 -1.29
C GLY A 86 -14.22 -9.31 -0.34
N ILE A 87 -13.81 -10.21 0.57
CA ILE A 87 -12.72 -9.96 1.52
C ILE A 87 -11.32 -10.00 0.87
N TYR A 88 -11.18 -10.62 -0.31
CA TYR A 88 -9.89 -10.76 -0.99
C TYR A 88 -9.41 -9.39 -1.50
N GLY A 89 -8.21 -8.98 -1.08
CA GLY A 89 -7.71 -7.62 -1.38
C GLY A 89 -8.18 -6.53 -0.42
N GLY A 90 -9.03 -6.87 0.55
CA GLY A 90 -9.39 -5.99 1.67
C GLY A 90 -8.34 -5.99 2.78
N ALA A 91 -8.75 -5.56 3.98
CA ALA A 91 -7.93 -5.56 5.18
C ALA A 91 -8.68 -6.16 6.36
N ILE A 92 -7.92 -6.77 7.29
CA ILE A 92 -8.39 -7.28 8.58
C ILE A 92 -7.37 -6.79 9.62
N GLY A 93 -7.85 -6.26 10.75
CA GLY A 93 -7.01 -5.72 11.82
C GLY A 93 -7.81 -5.46 13.08
#